data_AF-A0A6V7IEE9-F1
#
_entry.id   AF-A0A6V7IEE9-F1
#
_cell.length_a   1.000
_cell.length_b   1.000
_cell.length_c   1.000
_cell.angle_alpha   90.00
_cell.angle_beta   90.00
_cell.angle_gamma   90.00
#
_symmetry.space_group_name_H-M   'P 1'
#
loop_
_entity.id
_entity.type
_entity.pdbx_description
1 polymer ?
#
loop_
_entity_poly.entity_id
_entity_poly.type
_entity_poly.pdbx_seq_one_letter_code
_entity_poly.pdbx_strand_id
1 'polypeptide(L)' 'ANPCQHPIVILRDVPSSDMESLLRFMYHGEVHVGQEQLPTFLKTAQMLQVRGLADVNSGASGSKLPQSTPSRENDIASP' A
#
# COMPACT_ATOMS: atom_id res chain seq x y z
N ALA A 1 7.81 33.29 3.03
CA ALA A 1 6.78 32.40 3.62
C ALA A 1 5.81 32.03 2.51
N ASN A 2 5.36 30.77 2.45
CA ASN A 2 4.44 30.32 1.39
C ASN A 2 3.02 30.83 1.71
N PRO A 3 2.33 31.59 0.81
CA PRO A 3 1.10 32.32 1.16
C PRO A 3 -0.16 31.46 1.36
N CYS A 4 -0.09 30.14 1.18
CA CYS A 4 -1.25 29.24 1.17
C CYS A 4 -1.40 28.48 2.50
N GLN A 5 -2.62 28.46 3.04
CA GLN A 5 -3.01 27.73 4.28
C GLN A 5 -3.05 26.20 4.11
N HIS A 6 -2.88 25.70 2.88
CA HIS A 6 -2.97 24.27 2.58
C HIS A 6 -1.56 23.67 2.56
N PRO A 7 -1.35 22.46 3.11
CA PRO A 7 -0.06 21.81 3.06
C PRO A 7 0.36 21.59 1.61
N ILE A 8 1.56 22.05 1.28
CA ILE A 8 2.16 21.87 -0.05
C ILE A 8 3.28 20.85 0.09
N VAL A 9 3.17 19.76 -0.67
CA VAL A 9 4.18 18.70 -0.74
C VAL A 9 4.88 18.81 -2.09
N ILE A 10 6.22 18.92 -2.07
CA ILE A 10 7.04 18.97 -3.28
C ILE A 10 7.72 17.62 -3.45
N LEU A 11 7.32 16.88 -4.47
CA LEU A 11 7.89 15.59 -4.82
C LEU A 11 8.84 15.78 -6.00
N ARG A 12 10.13 15.46 -5.79
CA ARG A 12 11.14 15.46 -6.84
C ARG A 12 11.24 14.07 -7.44
N ASP A 13 11.50 14.01 -8.74
CA ASP A 13 11.76 12.77 -9.47
C ASP A 13 10.60 11.76 -9.44
N VAL A 14 9.37 12.27 -9.26
CA VAL A 14 8.13 11.47 -9.34
C VAL A 14 7.40 11.87 -10.63
N PRO A 15 7.23 10.93 -11.57
CA PRO A 15 6.39 11.16 -12.75
C PRO A 15 4.96 11.47 -12.33
N SER A 16 4.32 12.44 -13.00
CA SER A 16 2.93 12.80 -12.70
C SER A 16 1.96 11.62 -12.88
N SER A 17 2.22 10.76 -13.87
CA SER A 17 1.47 9.53 -14.14
C SER A 17 1.51 8.54 -12.99
N ASP A 18 2.69 8.38 -12.37
CA ASP A 18 2.88 7.47 -11.24
C ASP A 18 2.12 8.00 -10.03
N MET A 19 2.20 9.31 -9.76
CA MET A 19 1.47 9.95 -8.67
C MET A 19 -0.05 9.83 -8.84
N GLU A 20 -0.56 10.05 -10.05
CA GLU A 20 -1.98 9.91 -10.37
C GLU A 20 -2.47 8.47 -10.15
N SER A 21 -1.69 7.49 -10.61
CA SER A 21 -1.98 6.07 -10.43
C SER A 21 -1.92 5.66 -8.96
N LEU A 22 -0.99 6.25 -8.21
CA LEU A 22 -0.83 5.99 -6.78
C LEU A 22 -2.04 6.51 -5.99
N LEU A 23 -2.51 7.72 -6.33
CA LEU A 23 -3.75 8.26 -5.77
C LEU A 23 -4.95 7.39 -6.13
N ARG A 24 -5.07 6.93 -7.38
CA ARG A 24 -6.14 5.99 -7.75
C ARG A 24 -6.14 4.74 -6.88
N PHE A 25 -4.98 4.12 -6.70
CA PHE A 25 -4.81 2.97 -5.81
C PHE A 25 -5.21 3.31 -4.36
N MET A 26 -4.75 4.43 -3.80
CA MET A 26 -5.07 4.82 -2.42
C MET A 26 -6.56 5.03 -2.19
N TYR A 27 -7.29 5.55 -3.19
CA TYR A 27 -8.71 5.88 -3.05
C TYR A 27 -9.66 4.76 -3.49
N HIS A 28 -9.23 3.86 -4.39
CA HIS A 28 -10.07 2.78 -4.93
C HIS A 28 -9.64 1.38 -4.49
N GLY A 29 -8.44 1.25 -3.90
CA GLY A 29 -7.84 -0.03 -3.49
C GLY A 29 -7.10 -0.75 -4.62
N GLU A 30 -7.27 -0.35 -5.88
CA GLU A 30 -6.64 -0.97 -7.04
C GLU A 30 -6.29 0.05 -8.13
N VAL A 31 -5.36 -0.31 -9.02
CA VAL A 31 -4.99 0.48 -10.20
C VAL A 31 -4.47 -0.43 -11.30
N HIS A 32 -4.70 -0.04 -12.55
CA HIS A 32 -4.15 -0.70 -13.73
C HIS A 32 -3.09 0.20 -14.35
N VAL A 33 -1.88 -0.33 -14.52
CA VAL A 33 -0.74 0.38 -15.12
C VAL A 33 -0.16 -0.44 -16.28
N GLY A 34 0.43 0.24 -17.27
CA GLY A 34 1.12 -0.42 -18.36
C GLY A 34 2.30 -1.25 -17.84
N GLN A 35 2.62 -2.36 -18.52
CA GLN A 35 3.69 -3.27 -18.09
C GLN A 35 5.06 -2.57 -18.04
N GLU A 36 5.29 -1.66 -18.98
CA GLU A 36 6.47 -0.82 -19.09
C GLU A 36 6.57 0.24 -17.99
N GLN A 37 5.43 0.67 -17.43
CA GLN A 37 5.34 1.66 -16.37
C GLN A 37 5.36 1.04 -14.97
N LEU A 38 5.04 -0.24 -14.85
CA LEU A 38 4.99 -0.96 -13.57
C LEU A 38 6.28 -0.79 -12.74
N PRO A 39 7.51 -0.87 -13.30
CA PRO A 39 8.73 -0.69 -12.52
C PRO A 39 8.86 0.71 -11.91
N THR A 40 8.53 1.77 -12.67
CA THR A 40 8.62 3.15 -12.18
C THR A 40 7.54 3.42 -11.14
N PHE A 41 6.33 2.94 -11.39
CA PHE A 41 5.20 3.02 -10.46
C PHE A 41 5.53 2.38 -9.10
N LEU A 42 6.03 1.13 -9.09
CA LEU A 42 6.40 0.45 -7.85
C LEU A 42 7.56 1.13 -7.13
N LYS A 43 8.54 1.66 -7.86
CA LYS A 43 9.65 2.44 -7.28
C LYS A 43 9.13 3.70 -6.58
N THR A 44 8.19 4.41 -7.21
CA THR A 44 7.52 5.59 -6.62
C THR A 44 6.72 5.20 -5.37
N ALA A 45 5.94 4.12 -5.44
CA ALA A 45 5.18 3.60 -4.31
C ALA A 45 6.07 3.22 -3.12
N GLN A 46 7.23 2.63 -3.39
CA GLN A 46 8.21 2.28 -2.37
C GLN A 46 8.87 3.53 -1.77
N MET A 47 9.26 4.51 -2.59
CA MET A 47 9.83 5.78 -2.11
C MET A 47 8.88 6.51 -1.14
N LEU A 48 7.59 6.49 -1.46
CA LEU A 48 6.54 7.11 -0.65
C LEU A 48 5.96 6.17 0.43
N GLN A 49 6.50 4.96 0.58
CA GLN A 49 6.11 3.96 1.57
C GLN A 49 4.61 3.64 1.58
N VAL A 50 4.03 3.47 0.39
CA VAL A 50 2.61 3.12 0.22
C VAL A 50 2.40 1.66 0.57
N ARG A 51 1.71 1.40 1.69
CA ARG A 51 1.41 0.06 2.18
C ARG A 51 0.65 -0.76 1.13
N GLY A 52 0.99 -2.05 1.00
CA GLY A 52 0.41 -2.95 0.01
C GLY A 52 1.05 -2.87 -1.38
N LEU A 53 1.78 -1.80 -1.71
CA LEU A 53 2.58 -1.68 -2.94
C LEU A 53 4.09 -1.68 -2.65
N ALA A 54 4.52 -1.06 -1.56
CA ALA A 54 5.92 -1.00 -1.14
C ALA A 54 6.47 -2.35 -0.65
N ASP A 55 5.58 -3.25 -0.20
CA ASP A 55 5.94 -4.54 0.38
C ASP A 55 6.24 -5.61 -0.68
N VAL A 56 5.95 -5.34 -1.96
CA VAL A 56 6.03 -6.32 -3.07
C VAL A 56 7.48 -6.72 -3.38
N ASN A 57 8.47 -5.90 -2.98
CA ASN A 57 9.90 -6.22 -3.16
C ASN A 57 10.56 -6.80 -1.89
N SER A 58 9.84 -6.90 -0.77
CA SER A 58 10.31 -7.54 0.46
C SER A 58 9.96 -9.02 0.42
N GLY A 59 10.52 -9.76 -0.53
CA GLY A 59 10.46 -11.22 -0.49
C GLY A 59 11.03 -11.73 0.83
N ALA A 60 10.23 -12.49 1.58
CA ALA A 60 10.60 -13.34 2.72
C ALA A 60 10.67 -12.77 4.15
N SER A 61 9.65 -12.04 4.63
CA SER A 61 9.27 -12.13 6.06
C SER A 61 7.80 -11.78 6.28
N GLY A 62 7.07 -12.68 6.93
CA GLY A 62 5.61 -12.74 6.91
C GLY A 62 4.89 -11.59 7.61
N SER A 63 3.99 -10.94 6.87
CA SER A 63 2.83 -10.27 7.46
C SER A 63 1.68 -11.27 7.55
N LYS A 64 1.47 -11.80 8.77
CA LYS A 64 0.23 -12.50 9.14
C LYS A 64 -0.97 -11.65 8.70
N LEU A 65 -1.82 -12.24 7.86
CA LEU A 65 -3.21 -11.82 7.72
C LEU A 65 -3.81 -11.70 9.14
N PRO A 66 -4.61 -10.67 9.47
CA PRO A 66 -5.29 -10.64 10.75
C PRO A 66 -6.20 -11.87 10.85
N GLN A 67 -5.75 -12.88 11.61
CA GLN A 67 -6.58 -14.00 12.04
C GLN A 67 -7.71 -13.43 12.90
N SER A 68 -8.91 -13.40 12.32
CA SER A 68 -10.16 -13.35 13.07
C SER A 68 -10.12 -14.38 14.19
N THR A 69 -10.47 -13.91 15.38
CA THR A 69 -10.34 -14.49 16.72
C THR A 69 -10.88 -15.93 16.88
N PRO A 70 -10.34 -16.73 17.83
CA PRO A 70 -10.80 -18.09 18.11
C PRO A 70 -12.01 -18.09 19.06
N SER A 71 -13.15 -18.61 18.62
CA SER A 71 -14.25 -18.95 19.52
C SER A 71 -14.02 -20.36 20.07
N ARG A 72 -13.73 -20.41 21.37
CA ARG A 72 -13.68 -21.62 22.21
C ARG A 72 -15.11 -22.07 22.51
N GLU A 73 -15.41 -23.36 22.36
CA GLU A 73 -16.05 -24.22 23.38
C GLU A 73 -16.31 -25.60 22.75
N ASN A 74 -15.56 -26.60 23.20
CA ASN A 74 -15.85 -28.00 22.91
C ASN A 74 -15.58 -28.78 24.21
N ASP A 75 -16.40 -28.51 25.23
CA ASP A 75 -16.49 -29.32 26.44
C ASP A 75 -17.30 -30.57 26.12
N ILE A 76 -16.62 -31.63 25.68
CA ILE A 76 -17.11 -33.01 25.82
C ILE A 76 -16.16 -33.69 26.81
N ALA A 77 -16.44 -33.49 28.09
CA ALA A 77 -16.04 -34.41 29.13
C ALA A 77 -17.17 -35.43 29.30
N SER A 78 -16.91 -36.64 28.84
CA SER A 78 -17.70 -37.84 29.10
C SER A 78 -17.85 -38.09 30.61
N PRO A 79 -18.97 -38.64 31.10
CA PRO A 79 -18.93 -39.56 32.23
C PRO A 79 -18.32 -40.91 31.83
#